data_AF-A0A8V5G758-F1
#
_entry.id   AF-A0A8V5G758-F1
#
_cell.length_a   1.000
_cell.length_b   1.000
_cell.length_c   1.000
_cell.angle_alpha   90.00
_cell.angle_beta   90.00
_cell.angle_gamma   90.00
#
_symmetry.space_group_name_H-M   'P 1'
#
loop_
_entity.id
_entity.type
_entity.pdbx_description
1 polymer ?
#
loop_
_entity_poly.entity_id
_entity_poly.type
_entity_poly.pdbx_seq_one_letter_code
_entity_poly.pdbx_strand_id
1 'polypeptide(L)'
;MRVLSVSRWLRGAVRAPSGGPGSPQVPQPGRREREVTVDVLDHLEHLALVDFRDSEGVERLQKAIQFADQLHEVNTDGVEPMDSVLEDSTETPSSLVYLTLRE
;
A
#
# COMPACT_ATOMS: atom_id res chain seq x y z
N MET A 1 -12.86 -6.96 -42.61
CA MET A 1 -13.19 -5.65 -43.22
C MET A 1 -13.99 -4.81 -42.25
N ARG A 2 -13.37 -3.80 -41.62
CA ARG A 2 -13.89 -2.44 -41.47
C ARG A 2 -12.85 -1.57 -40.76
N VAL A 3 -12.77 -0.36 -41.27
CA VAL A 3 -11.72 0.65 -41.15
C VAL A 3 -12.07 1.65 -40.05
N LEU A 4 -11.02 2.13 -39.37
CA LEU A 4 -10.76 3.49 -38.87
C LEU A 4 -11.89 4.26 -38.14
N SER A 5 -11.56 4.76 -36.94
CA SER A 5 -11.78 6.18 -36.66
C SER A 5 -10.77 6.71 -35.65
N VAL A 6 -9.77 7.41 -36.17
CA VAL A 6 -8.97 8.39 -35.45
C VAL A 6 -9.65 9.74 -35.68
N SER A 7 -10.19 10.34 -34.62
CA SER A 7 -10.57 11.76 -34.62
C SER A 7 -10.21 12.30 -33.23
N ARG A 8 -9.03 12.90 -33.06
CA ARG A 8 -8.78 14.33 -33.29
C ARG A 8 -9.89 15.20 -32.72
N TRP A 9 -9.79 15.49 -31.43
CA TRP A 9 -10.41 16.66 -30.82
C TRP A 9 -9.29 17.58 -30.36
N LEU A 10 -9.05 18.60 -31.17
CA LEU A 10 -8.32 19.80 -30.80
C LEU A 10 -9.33 20.88 -30.45
N ARG A 11 -9.00 21.64 -29.41
CA ARG A 11 -9.55 22.94 -28.97
C ARG A 11 -10.77 22.89 -28.04
N GLY A 12 -10.44 23.12 -26.77
CA GLY A 12 -11.34 23.64 -25.75
C GLY A 12 -10.53 23.81 -24.48
N ALA A 13 -9.82 24.93 -24.34
CA ALA A 13 -9.12 25.27 -23.11
C ALA A 13 -10.14 25.37 -21.98
N VAL A 14 -10.16 24.37 -21.09
CA VAL A 14 -10.60 24.55 -19.72
C VAL A 14 -9.37 24.34 -18.87
N ARG A 15 -8.79 25.45 -18.44
CA ARG A 15 -7.87 25.49 -17.31
C ARG A 15 -8.70 25.04 -16.11
N ALA A 16 -8.61 23.77 -15.75
CA ALA A 16 -9.24 23.25 -14.55
C ALA A 16 -8.58 23.93 -13.35
N PRO A 17 -9.36 24.57 -12.44
CA PRO A 17 -8.82 25.08 -11.21
C PRO A 17 -8.32 23.92 -10.34
N SER A 18 -7.13 24.15 -9.80
CA SER A 18 -6.47 23.45 -8.71
C SER A 18 -7.40 22.79 -7.69
N GLY A 19 -7.13 21.52 -7.42
CA GLY A 19 -7.16 20.90 -6.09
C GLY A 19 -8.47 21.00 -5.30
N GLY A 20 -9.37 20.05 -5.52
CA GLY A 20 -10.35 19.66 -4.50
C GLY A 20 -9.68 18.78 -3.43
N PRO A 21 -10.08 18.86 -2.14
CA PRO A 21 -9.59 17.95 -1.12
C PRO A 21 -10.19 16.57 -1.37
N GLY A 22 -9.39 15.62 -1.85
CA GLY A 22 -9.81 14.22 -1.95
C GLY A 22 -9.60 13.52 -3.30
N SER A 23 -8.96 14.13 -4.29
CA SER A 23 -8.46 13.35 -5.44
C SER A 23 -7.18 12.61 -5.04
N PRO A 24 -7.06 11.28 -5.27
CA PRO A 24 -5.79 10.58 -5.11
C PRO A 24 -4.75 11.26 -6.00
N GLN A 25 -3.79 11.96 -5.40
CA GLN A 25 -2.68 12.51 -6.15
C GLN A 25 -1.83 11.34 -6.62
N VAL A 26 -1.73 11.18 -7.94
CA VAL A 26 -0.76 10.23 -8.53
C VAL A 26 0.63 10.67 -8.04
N PRO A 27 1.44 9.77 -7.46
CA PRO A 27 2.74 10.14 -6.92
C PRO A 27 3.60 10.85 -7.96
N GLN A 28 4.26 11.93 -7.57
CA GLN A 28 5.14 12.68 -8.48
C GLN A 28 6.44 11.91 -8.75
N PRO A 29 6.89 11.79 -10.01
CA PRO A 29 8.16 11.16 -10.35
C PRO A 29 9.30 12.09 -9.91
N GLY A 30 10.07 11.65 -8.92
CA GLY A 30 11.14 12.44 -8.30
C GLY A 30 11.56 11.90 -6.94
N ARG A 31 10.73 11.04 -6.33
CA ARG A 31 11.12 10.24 -5.18
C ARG A 31 11.97 9.07 -5.66
N ARG A 32 13.12 8.84 -5.02
CA ARG A 32 14.08 7.77 -5.36
C ARG A 32 13.33 6.45 -5.54
N GLU A 33 13.28 5.94 -6.77
CA GLU A 33 12.73 4.62 -7.04
C GLU A 33 13.61 3.60 -6.31
N ARG A 34 13.11 3.04 -5.23
CA ARG A 34 13.74 1.89 -4.59
C ARG A 34 13.47 0.69 -5.48
N GLU A 35 14.52 0.21 -6.14
CA GLU A 35 14.43 -1.01 -6.92
C GLU A 35 14.20 -2.19 -5.97
N VAL A 36 13.11 -2.93 -6.19
CA VAL A 36 12.81 -4.16 -5.44
C VAL A 36 13.59 -5.29 -6.10
N THR A 37 14.56 -5.84 -5.38
CA THR A 37 15.40 -6.93 -5.89
C THR A 37 14.63 -8.25 -5.95
N VAL A 38 15.07 -9.16 -6.82
CA VAL A 38 14.47 -10.50 -6.96
C VAL A 38 14.46 -11.26 -5.63
N ASP A 39 15.54 -11.20 -4.85
CA ASP A 39 15.60 -11.85 -3.54
C ASP A 39 14.53 -11.34 -2.56
N VAL A 40 14.14 -10.06 -2.67
CA VAL A 40 13.09 -9.46 -1.84
C VAL A 40 11.73 -9.93 -2.33
N LEU A 41 11.52 -10.00 -3.64
CA LEU A 41 10.30 -10.56 -4.23
C LEU A 41 10.11 -12.00 -3.77
N ASP A 42 11.10 -12.88 -3.99
CA ASP A 42 11.08 -14.29 -3.59
C ASP A 42 10.74 -14.46 -2.10
N HIS A 43 11.28 -13.59 -1.24
CA HIS A 43 10.98 -13.62 0.19
C HIS A 43 9.53 -13.19 0.50
N LEU A 44 9.03 -12.14 -0.16
CA LEU A 44 7.66 -11.68 0.00
C LEU A 44 6.65 -12.71 -0.50
N GLU A 45 6.96 -13.45 -1.57
CA GLU A 45 6.12 -14.55 -2.08
C GLU A 45 5.93 -15.62 -1.01
N HIS A 46 7.03 -16.00 -0.37
CA HIS A 46 7.03 -17.03 0.66
C HIS A 46 6.26 -16.60 1.92
N LEU A 47 6.43 -15.36 2.36
CA LEU A 47 5.74 -14.84 3.53
C LEU A 47 4.24 -14.63 3.30
N ALA A 48 3.88 -14.08 2.13
CA ALA A 48 2.49 -13.75 1.81
C ALA A 48 1.70 -14.94 1.23
N LEU A 49 2.39 -16.00 0.81
CA LEU A 49 1.84 -17.12 0.05
C LEU A 49 1.18 -16.65 -1.27
N VAL A 50 1.84 -15.71 -1.96
CA VAL A 50 1.39 -15.09 -3.22
C VAL A 50 2.50 -15.20 -4.28
N ASP A 51 2.15 -15.31 -5.56
CA ASP A 51 3.10 -15.24 -6.69
C ASP A 51 3.08 -13.81 -7.27
N PHE A 52 4.25 -13.16 -7.34
CA PHE A 52 4.46 -11.81 -7.85
C PHE A 52 5.27 -11.79 -9.15
N ARG A 53 5.68 -12.96 -9.71
CA ARG A 53 6.69 -13.05 -10.79
C ARG A 53 6.17 -12.64 -12.18
N ASP A 54 5.01 -12.00 -12.25
CA ASP A 54 4.52 -11.31 -13.43
C ASP A 54 4.83 -9.79 -13.36
N SER A 55 5.00 -9.16 -14.53
CA SER A 55 5.36 -7.75 -14.60
C SER A 55 4.33 -6.81 -13.97
N GLU A 56 3.05 -7.20 -13.95
CA GLU A 56 1.96 -6.39 -13.40
C GLU A 56 1.98 -6.41 -11.86
N GLY A 57 2.29 -7.57 -11.26
CA GLY A 57 2.49 -7.76 -9.83
C GLY A 57 3.64 -6.91 -9.30
N VAL A 58 4.79 -6.96 -9.97
CA VAL A 58 5.97 -6.14 -9.63
C VAL A 58 5.65 -4.63 -9.74
N GLU A 59 5.00 -4.21 -10.83
CA GLU A 59 4.62 -2.81 -11.02
C GLU A 59 3.64 -2.32 -9.93
N ARG A 60 2.66 -3.15 -9.55
CA ARG A 60 1.74 -2.84 -8.45
C ARG A 60 2.46 -2.70 -7.12
N LEU A 61 3.39 -3.61 -6.81
CA LEU A 61 4.18 -3.54 -5.58
C LEU A 61 5.00 -2.24 -5.52
N GLN A 62 5.67 -1.88 -6.62
CA GLN A 62 6.44 -0.64 -6.70
C GLN A 62 5.57 0.62 -6.48
N LYS A 63 4.37 0.66 -7.07
CA LYS A 63 3.41 1.75 -6.85
C LYS A 63 2.92 1.81 -5.40
N ALA A 64 2.69 0.66 -4.78
CA ALA A 64 2.27 0.59 -3.37
C ALA A 64 3.38 1.11 -2.44
N ILE A 65 4.64 0.75 -2.69
CA ILE A 65 5.80 1.28 -1.94
C ILE A 65 5.90 2.79 -2.12
N GLN A 66 5.80 3.29 -3.35
CA GLN A 66 5.88 4.73 -3.62
C GLN A 66 4.73 5.50 -2.95
N PHE A 67 3.54 4.91 -2.86
CA PHE A 67 2.43 5.46 -2.10
C PHE A 67 2.73 5.49 -0.60
N ALA A 68 3.19 4.37 -0.04
CA ALA A 68 3.50 4.24 1.39
C ALA A 68 4.65 5.14 1.84
N ASP A 69 5.60 5.46 0.96
CA ASP A 69 6.70 6.36 1.31
C ASP A 69 6.18 7.74 1.80
N GLN A 70 4.98 8.18 1.41
CA GLN A 70 4.36 9.43 1.89
C GLN A 70 4.23 9.46 3.41
N LEU A 71 4.12 8.30 4.07
CA LEU A 71 4.07 8.20 5.53
C LEU A 71 5.36 8.72 6.20
N HIS A 72 6.51 8.66 5.52
CA HIS A 72 7.78 9.20 6.05
C HIS A 72 7.81 10.74 6.13
N GLU A 73 6.88 11.44 5.48
CA GLU A 73 6.79 12.90 5.54
C GLU A 73 6.02 13.37 6.79
N VAL A 74 5.36 12.45 7.50
CA VAL A 74 4.64 12.73 8.74
C VAL A 74 5.62 12.74 9.91
N ASN A 75 5.59 13.81 10.71
CA ASN A 75 6.36 13.85 11.96
C ASN A 75 5.67 13.01 13.03
N THR A 76 6.31 11.92 13.46
CA THR A 76 5.85 11.04 14.54
C THR A 76 6.78 11.10 15.76
N ASP A 77 7.59 12.15 15.90
CA ASP A 77 8.50 12.32 17.05
C ASP A 77 7.70 12.38 18.36
N GLY A 78 8.11 11.54 19.33
CA GLY A 78 7.47 11.48 20.64
C GLY A 78 6.09 10.82 20.67
N VAL A 79 5.69 10.16 19.58
CA VAL A 79 4.44 9.38 19.52
C VAL A 79 4.78 7.89 19.67
N GLU A 80 4.19 7.24 20.68
CA GLU A 80 4.27 5.78 20.82
C GLU A 80 3.35 5.10 19.79
N PRO A 81 3.78 4.00 19.15
CA PRO A 81 2.91 3.20 18.28
C PRO A 81 1.68 2.69 19.03
N MET A 82 0.55 2.59 18.33
CA MET A 82 -0.63 1.89 18.85
C MET A 82 -0.58 0.43 18.40
N ASP A 83 -0.56 -0.52 19.33
CA ASP A 83 -0.54 -1.95 19.01
C ASP A 83 -1.95 -2.45 18.68
N SER A 84 -2.97 -1.91 19.36
CA SER A 84 -4.37 -2.09 18.97
C SER A 84 -5.20 -0.81 19.15
N VAL A 85 -6.31 -0.70 18.43
CA VAL A 85 -7.23 0.45 18.57
C VAL A 85 -8.06 0.34 19.87
N LEU A 86 -8.27 -0.88 20.37
CA LEU A 86 -9.11 -1.19 21.52
C LEU A 86 -8.27 -1.77 22.66
N GLU A 87 -7.30 -1.00 23.15
CA GLU A 87 -6.52 -1.37 24.34
C GLU A 87 -7.35 -1.10 25.61
N ASP A 88 -8.40 -1.90 25.84
CA ASP A 88 -9.01 -2.05 27.16
C ASP A 88 -8.53 -3.38 27.76
N SER A 89 -7.70 -3.26 28.79
CA SER A 89 -6.95 -4.37 29.41
C SER A 89 -7.89 -5.32 30.13
N THR A 90 -8.50 -6.27 29.43
CA THR A 90 -9.22 -7.39 30.04
C THR A 90 -8.67 -8.75 29.65
N GLU A 91 -7.45 -8.80 29.12
CA GLU A 91 -6.66 -10.03 29.08
C GLU A 91 -6.15 -10.36 30.49
N THR A 92 -7.08 -10.73 31.36
CA THR A 92 -6.74 -11.67 32.44
C THR A 92 -6.77 -13.06 31.80
N PRO A 93 -5.63 -13.70 31.52
CA PRO A 93 -5.66 -15.11 31.23
C PRO A 93 -6.19 -15.80 32.48
N SER A 94 -7.44 -16.23 32.44
CA SER A 94 -8.04 -17.06 33.49
C SER A 94 -7.16 -18.29 33.66
N SER A 95 -6.43 -18.34 34.77
CA SER A 95 -5.53 -19.42 35.17
C SER A 95 -6.23 -20.78 35.39
N LEU A 96 -7.50 -20.91 34.97
CA LEU A 96 -8.31 -22.11 35.11
C LEU A 96 -8.49 -22.93 33.84
N VAL A 97 -7.99 -22.49 32.67
CA VAL A 97 -8.22 -23.22 31.41
C VAL A 97 -7.24 -24.40 31.19
N TYR A 98 -6.17 -24.53 32.00
CA TYR A 98 -5.19 -25.63 31.89
C TYR A 98 -5.38 -26.81 32.87
N LEU A 99 -6.52 -26.91 33.57
CA LEU A 99 -6.78 -28.04 34.50
C LEU A 99 -7.71 -29.14 33.97
N THR A 100 -8.21 -29.05 32.72
CA THR A 100 -9.10 -30.07 32.15
C THR A 100 -8.39 -31.05 31.19
N LEU A 101 -7.06 -31.12 31.22
CA LEU A 101 -6.28 -32.17 30.53
C LEU A 101 -5.34 -32.90 31.49
N ARG A 102 -5.92 -33.51 32.52
CA ARG A 102 -5.32 -34.69 33.17
C ARG A 102 -6.42 -35.71 33.48
N GLU A 103 -6.36 -36.77 32.66
CA GLU A 103 -6.83 -38.17 32.81
C GLU A 103 -8.18 -38.43 33.50
#